data_AF-A0A8B7DPA7-F1
#
_entry.id   AF-A0A8B7DPA7-F1
#
_cell.length_a   1.000
_cell.length_b   1.000
_cell.length_c   1.000
_cell.angle_alpha   90.00
_cell.angle_beta   90.00
_cell.angle_gamma   90.00
#
_symmetry.space_group_name_H-M   'P 1'
#
loop_
_entity.id
_entity.type
_entity.pdbx_description
1 polymer ?
#
loop_
_entity_poly.entity_id
_entity_poly.type
_entity_poly.pdbx_seq_one_letter_code
_entity_poly.pdbx_strand_id
1 'polypeptide(L)'
;MVSASTTASSCSQLLRQCEALKAAILGKSNEATNVLSDEFVSRQRLETIYKNLLLTDIQFALDNKVELELWNHAFKGHIDILRQRIKEKKLNTEKNELQAKLSLFIDTSSGFYFQLLQDFCERYDLDLPYHGKASQFGILNVNKKLYSGTKPKMNSCLYICQDCLVHLGDLARYRNDLQHANAFYELAAKILPGNGQPYNQLAILASARNNTLLVVFYYLKSISVANPFPAASSNLLKTLSQICSKPNYSILGKSMGLTVGEFSDLFLQLIGCIHLQQDAGKLSVLREKVLQDFKDIVQEMSEVQVVLVAGICIFILSKNKLYNDRTIESISDDESDTWHLILSLSVGILQTLVVLSVEVIGTNDLSCEKIKFLPGIKVFCDWIICNNLNLFEEKQLRDNLELFHGLARLGNLLQEMYPEKEKSCMPLLEDWQLFGILSLRKVHKRFDFKVQLNKVSNEEQYSIRTTRIIQFLEWLTQQHILLSLSPKMKILVILSV
;
A
#
# COMPACT_ATOMS: atom_id res chain seq x y z
N MET A 1 -37.19 -12.75 16.28
CA MET A 1 -36.32 -13.17 17.41
C MET A 1 -36.08 -14.69 17.42
N VAL A 2 -37.11 -15.53 17.28
CA VAL A 2 -36.97 -17.01 17.30
C VAL A 2 -36.04 -17.57 16.20
N SER A 3 -36.06 -17.02 14.97
CA SER A 3 -35.20 -17.48 13.86
C SER A 3 -33.71 -17.19 14.08
N ALA A 4 -33.38 -16.02 14.61
CA ALA A 4 -32.01 -15.60 14.91
C ALA A 4 -31.39 -16.38 16.09
N SER A 5 -32.20 -16.75 17.09
CA SER A 5 -31.75 -17.59 18.20
C SER A 5 -31.44 -19.02 17.76
N THR A 6 -32.24 -19.59 16.84
CA THR A 6 -31.99 -20.94 16.29
C THR A 6 -30.78 -21.00 15.35
N THR A 7 -30.51 -19.94 14.57
CA THR A 7 -29.29 -19.88 13.74
C THR A 7 -28.05 -19.74 14.61
N ALA A 8 -28.08 -18.89 15.64
CA ALA A 8 -26.96 -18.72 16.56
C ALA A 8 -26.62 -20.02 17.35
N SER A 9 -27.64 -20.77 17.79
CA SER A 9 -27.42 -22.06 18.46
C SER A 9 -26.82 -23.11 17.51
N SER A 10 -27.26 -23.11 16.23
CA SER A 10 -26.70 -24.00 15.19
C SER A 10 -25.25 -23.64 14.86
N CYS A 11 -24.92 -22.36 14.71
CA CYS A 11 -23.56 -21.90 14.42
C CYS A 11 -22.58 -22.24 15.56
N SER A 12 -23.02 -22.11 16.82
CA SER A 12 -22.22 -22.47 17.99
C SER A 12 -21.93 -23.97 18.07
N GLN A 13 -22.89 -24.83 17.69
CA GLN A 13 -22.68 -26.27 17.61
C GLN A 13 -21.67 -26.64 16.51
N LEU A 14 -21.74 -25.97 15.35
CA LEU A 14 -20.80 -26.15 14.26
C LEU A 14 -19.36 -25.79 14.67
N LEU A 15 -19.14 -24.70 15.41
CA LEU A 15 -17.80 -24.36 15.93
C LEU A 15 -17.23 -25.43 16.86
N ARG A 16 -18.05 -26.02 17.75
CA ARG A 16 -17.59 -27.13 18.60
C ARG A 16 -17.17 -28.35 17.79
N GLN A 17 -17.86 -28.63 16.68
CA GLN A 17 -17.43 -29.69 15.76
C GLN A 17 -16.09 -29.35 15.11
N CYS A 18 -15.85 -28.08 14.76
CA CYS A 18 -14.56 -27.64 14.22
C CYS A 18 -13.40 -27.87 15.19
N GLU A 19 -13.58 -27.64 16.51
CA GLU A 19 -12.53 -27.93 17.50
C GLU A 19 -12.12 -29.42 17.51
N ALA A 20 -13.11 -30.32 17.45
CA ALA A 20 -12.84 -31.75 17.37
C ALA A 20 -12.12 -32.13 16.07
N LEU A 21 -12.50 -31.53 14.94
CA LEU A 21 -11.85 -31.75 13.64
C LEU A 21 -10.41 -31.20 13.63
N LYS A 22 -10.16 -30.03 14.23
CA LYS A 22 -8.81 -29.49 14.38
C LYS A 22 -7.92 -30.42 15.20
N ALA A 23 -8.44 -30.93 16.32
CA ALA A 23 -7.74 -31.91 17.14
C ALA A 23 -7.44 -33.21 16.36
N ALA A 24 -8.37 -33.67 15.51
CA ALA A 24 -8.16 -34.84 14.66
C ALA A 24 -7.10 -34.60 13.56
N ILE A 25 -7.02 -33.40 12.99
CA ILE A 25 -5.98 -33.02 12.01
C ILE A 25 -4.60 -32.95 12.68
N LEU A 26 -4.53 -32.46 13.92
CA LEU A 26 -3.28 -32.33 14.68
C LEU A 26 -2.86 -33.64 15.38
N GLY A 27 -3.80 -34.57 15.60
CA GLY A 27 -3.62 -35.79 16.39
C GLY A 27 -3.07 -36.98 15.58
N LYS A 28 -1.95 -37.53 16.08
CA LYS A 28 -1.28 -38.82 15.73
C LYS A 28 -0.44 -38.86 14.45
N SER A 29 0.83 -38.51 14.62
CA SER A 29 1.92 -38.74 13.66
C SER A 29 2.63 -40.10 13.81
N ASN A 30 2.05 -41.12 14.47
CA ASN A 30 2.80 -42.32 14.87
C ASN A 30 2.30 -43.69 14.37
N GLU A 31 1.19 -43.80 13.63
CA GLU A 31 0.76 -45.10 13.04
C GLU A 31 0.30 -44.92 11.58
N ALA A 32 0.90 -45.67 10.65
CA ALA A 32 1.25 -45.14 9.33
C ALA A 32 0.34 -45.51 8.13
N THR A 33 -0.84 -46.13 8.30
CA THR A 33 -1.59 -46.65 7.13
C THR A 33 -3.06 -46.23 6.99
N ASN A 34 -3.79 -45.90 8.07
CA ASN A 34 -5.19 -45.40 7.99
C ASN A 34 -5.38 -43.91 8.34
N VAL A 35 -4.33 -43.23 8.82
CA VAL A 35 -4.42 -41.85 9.32
C VAL A 35 -4.54 -40.80 8.20
N LEU A 36 -3.99 -41.09 7.01
CA LEU A 36 -3.96 -40.13 5.90
C LEU A 36 -5.35 -39.89 5.27
N SER A 37 -6.22 -40.90 5.24
CA SER A 37 -7.61 -40.74 4.79
C SER A 37 -8.43 -39.96 5.81
N ASP A 38 -8.23 -40.23 7.10
CA ASP A 38 -8.99 -39.59 8.18
C ASP A 38 -8.61 -38.12 8.36
N GLU A 39 -7.33 -37.76 8.20
CA GLU A 39 -6.87 -36.37 8.19
C GLU A 39 -7.47 -35.60 7.00
N PHE A 40 -7.44 -36.19 5.80
CA PHE A 40 -8.01 -35.58 4.60
C PHE A 40 -9.52 -35.35 4.73
N VAL A 41 -10.27 -36.35 5.19
CA VAL A 41 -11.72 -36.25 5.42
C VAL A 41 -12.03 -35.21 6.49
N SER A 42 -11.27 -35.19 7.59
CA SER A 42 -11.46 -34.21 8.66
C SER A 42 -11.23 -32.78 8.17
N ARG A 43 -10.21 -32.57 7.35
CA ARG A 43 -9.90 -31.28 6.72
C ARG A 43 -11.00 -30.85 5.74
N GLN A 44 -11.45 -31.73 4.84
CA GLN A 44 -12.53 -31.41 3.90
C GLN A 44 -13.84 -31.04 4.63
N ARG A 45 -14.13 -31.74 5.74
CA ARG A 45 -15.26 -31.41 6.60
C ARG A 45 -15.09 -30.07 7.31
N LEU A 46 -13.89 -29.76 7.80
CA LEU A 46 -13.56 -28.48 8.41
C LEU A 46 -13.75 -27.32 7.42
N GLU A 47 -13.22 -27.45 6.21
CA GLU A 47 -13.41 -26.51 5.10
C GLU A 47 -14.88 -26.26 4.81
N THR A 48 -15.68 -27.33 4.74
CA THR A 48 -17.12 -27.25 4.47
C THR A 48 -17.86 -26.50 5.58
N ILE A 49 -17.57 -26.81 6.85
CA ILE A 49 -18.25 -26.16 7.99
C ILE A 49 -17.90 -24.67 8.05
N TYR A 50 -16.61 -24.32 7.95
CA TYR A 50 -16.20 -22.91 7.99
C TYR A 50 -16.72 -22.11 6.80
N LYS A 51 -16.71 -22.69 5.59
CA LYS A 51 -17.36 -22.09 4.41
C LYS A 51 -18.84 -21.82 4.66
N ASN A 52 -19.57 -22.79 5.21
CA ASN A 52 -20.99 -22.63 5.53
C ASN A 52 -21.24 -21.55 6.59
N LEU A 53 -20.39 -21.44 7.60
CA LEU A 53 -20.49 -20.38 8.62
C LEU A 53 -20.29 -19.00 7.99
N LEU A 54 -19.25 -18.82 7.17
CA LEU A 54 -18.97 -17.57 6.45
C LEU A 54 -20.13 -17.15 5.53
N LEU A 55 -20.77 -18.10 4.86
CA LEU A 55 -21.89 -17.84 3.96
C LEU A 55 -23.22 -17.62 4.69
N THR A 56 -23.42 -18.22 5.87
CA THR A 56 -24.71 -18.19 6.59
C THR A 56 -24.81 -17.01 7.55
N ASP A 57 -23.78 -16.76 8.35
CA ASP A 57 -23.71 -15.65 9.30
C ASP A 57 -22.30 -15.10 9.36
N ILE A 58 -22.02 -14.15 8.46
CA ILE A 58 -20.71 -13.53 8.34
C ILE A 58 -20.28 -12.79 9.60
N GLN A 59 -21.22 -12.17 10.34
CA GLN A 59 -20.85 -11.39 11.53
C GLN A 59 -20.42 -12.34 12.63
N PHE A 60 -21.21 -13.40 12.88
CA PHE A 60 -20.81 -14.47 13.79
C PHE A 60 -19.47 -15.09 13.40
N ALA A 61 -19.27 -15.38 12.10
CA ALA A 61 -18.04 -16.00 11.62
C ALA A 61 -16.81 -15.10 11.88
N LEU A 62 -16.90 -13.81 11.56
CA LEU A 62 -15.82 -12.84 11.80
C LEU A 62 -15.57 -12.59 13.28
N ASP A 63 -16.61 -12.50 14.11
CA ASP A 63 -16.47 -12.33 15.56
C ASP A 63 -15.75 -13.53 16.21
N ASN A 64 -15.88 -14.72 15.61
CA ASN A 64 -15.18 -15.94 16.01
C ASN A 64 -13.93 -16.26 15.18
N LYS A 65 -13.47 -15.33 14.32
CA LYS A 65 -12.26 -15.46 13.48
C LYS A 65 -12.23 -16.72 12.62
N VAL A 66 -13.39 -17.12 12.10
CA VAL A 66 -13.56 -18.35 11.31
C VAL A 66 -12.66 -18.35 10.07
N GLU A 67 -12.50 -17.21 9.40
CA GLU A 67 -11.63 -17.03 8.24
C GLU A 67 -10.16 -17.31 8.57
N LEU A 68 -9.69 -16.80 9.71
CA LEU A 68 -8.32 -17.02 10.17
C LEU A 68 -8.09 -18.49 10.56
N GLU A 69 -9.05 -19.09 11.25
CA GLU A 69 -8.99 -20.50 11.65
C GLU A 69 -9.03 -21.45 10.45
N LEU A 70 -9.85 -21.12 9.44
CA LEU A 70 -9.92 -21.82 8.16
C LEU A 70 -8.56 -21.81 7.46
N TRP A 71 -7.95 -20.64 7.27
CA TRP A 71 -6.63 -20.56 6.64
C TRP A 71 -5.58 -21.35 7.41
N ASN A 72 -5.47 -21.13 8.72
CA ASN A 72 -4.39 -21.69 9.52
C ASN A 72 -4.46 -23.22 9.64
N HIS A 73 -5.65 -23.78 9.91
CA HIS A 73 -5.81 -25.19 10.23
C HIS A 73 -6.15 -26.07 9.03
N ALA A 74 -6.93 -25.55 8.06
CA ALA A 74 -7.25 -26.34 6.87
C ALA A 74 -6.12 -26.27 5.83
N PHE A 75 -5.43 -25.14 5.68
CA PHE A 75 -4.51 -24.93 4.56
C PHE A 75 -3.05 -24.74 4.99
N LYS A 76 -2.75 -23.64 5.69
CA LYS A 76 -1.38 -23.20 5.98
C LYS A 76 -0.59 -24.25 6.78
N GLY A 77 -1.19 -24.83 7.82
CA GLY A 77 -0.53 -25.87 8.62
C GLY A 77 -0.08 -27.07 7.79
N HIS A 78 -0.93 -27.57 6.88
CA HIS A 78 -0.59 -28.70 6.02
C HIS A 78 0.47 -28.32 4.97
N ILE A 79 0.38 -27.12 4.39
CA ILE A 79 1.41 -26.59 3.47
C ILE A 79 2.78 -26.52 4.18
N ASP A 80 2.82 -25.98 5.40
CA ASP A 80 4.06 -25.84 6.16
C ASP A 80 4.68 -27.22 6.48
N ILE A 81 3.85 -28.20 6.86
CA ILE A 81 4.28 -29.60 7.08
C ILE A 81 4.89 -30.21 5.81
N LEU A 82 4.21 -30.08 4.67
CA LEU A 82 4.70 -30.62 3.39
C LEU A 82 6.02 -29.96 2.98
N ARG A 83 6.11 -28.62 3.08
CA ARG A 83 7.34 -27.87 2.78
C ARG A 83 8.49 -28.24 3.70
N GLN A 84 8.23 -28.49 4.97
CA GLN A 84 9.24 -28.98 5.92
C GLN A 84 9.73 -30.38 5.52
N ARG A 85 8.81 -31.32 5.27
CA ARG A 85 9.17 -32.69 4.85
C ARG A 85 10.01 -32.69 3.57
N ILE A 86 9.70 -31.83 2.59
CA ILE A 86 10.49 -31.68 1.35
C ILE A 86 11.94 -31.28 1.65
N LYS A 87 12.17 -30.38 2.63
CA LYS A 87 13.52 -29.95 3.03
C LYS A 87 14.30 -31.05 3.76
N GLU A 88 13.62 -31.90 4.53
CA GLU A 88 14.22 -32.98 5.32
C GLU A 88 14.62 -34.19 4.48
N LYS A 89 13.90 -34.46 3.37
CA LYS A 89 14.21 -35.59 2.50
C LYS A 89 15.56 -35.41 1.79
N LYS A 90 16.30 -36.52 1.65
CA LYS A 90 17.59 -36.56 0.92
C LYS A 90 17.45 -37.07 -0.51
N LEU A 91 16.57 -38.05 -0.74
CA LEU A 91 16.37 -38.66 -2.06
C LEU A 91 15.50 -37.77 -2.96
N ASN A 92 15.92 -37.61 -4.22
CA ASN A 92 15.20 -36.78 -5.20
C ASN A 92 13.81 -37.35 -5.56
N THR A 93 13.64 -38.67 -5.56
CA THR A 93 12.35 -39.32 -5.85
C THR A 93 11.30 -38.97 -4.79
N GLU A 94 11.64 -39.10 -3.50
CA GLU A 94 10.76 -38.72 -2.38
C GLU A 94 10.45 -37.22 -2.37
N LYS A 95 11.42 -36.37 -2.73
CA LYS A 95 11.19 -34.93 -2.90
C LYS A 95 10.17 -34.65 -4.00
N ASN A 96 10.31 -35.29 -5.16
CA ASN A 96 9.41 -35.10 -6.29
C ASN A 96 7.99 -35.56 -5.95
N GLU A 97 7.82 -36.67 -5.24
CA GLU A 97 6.51 -37.13 -4.77
C GLU A 97 5.86 -36.14 -3.79
N LEU A 98 6.62 -35.64 -2.80
CA LEU A 98 6.11 -34.64 -1.86
C LEU A 98 5.81 -33.30 -2.54
N GLN A 99 6.62 -32.91 -3.53
CA GLN A 99 6.39 -31.72 -4.34
C GLN A 99 5.12 -31.86 -5.18
N ALA A 100 4.85 -33.03 -5.76
CA ALA A 100 3.61 -33.31 -6.48
C ALA A 100 2.38 -33.26 -5.55
N LYS A 101 2.48 -33.84 -4.34
CA LYS A 101 1.43 -33.74 -3.31
C LYS A 101 1.17 -32.30 -2.90
N LEU A 102 2.23 -31.52 -2.68
CA LEU A 102 2.12 -30.09 -2.36
C LEU A 102 1.48 -29.30 -3.50
N SER A 103 1.87 -29.55 -4.75
CA SER A 103 1.27 -28.87 -5.90
C SER A 103 -0.21 -29.18 -6.03
N LEU A 104 -0.60 -30.46 -5.93
CA LEU A 104 -2.00 -30.87 -5.97
C LEU A 104 -2.80 -30.20 -4.84
N PHE A 105 -2.25 -30.15 -3.63
CA PHE A 105 -2.89 -29.50 -2.49
C PHE A 105 -3.06 -27.99 -2.70
N ILE A 106 -2.05 -27.30 -3.25
CA ILE A 106 -2.13 -25.89 -3.60
C ILE A 106 -3.21 -25.66 -4.67
N ASP A 107 -3.30 -26.54 -5.67
CA ASP A 107 -4.31 -26.46 -6.74
C ASP A 107 -5.73 -26.62 -6.19
N THR A 108 -5.97 -27.62 -5.34
CA THR A 108 -7.29 -27.80 -4.70
C THR A 108 -7.63 -26.66 -3.74
N SER A 109 -6.64 -26.16 -3.00
CA SER A 109 -6.81 -25.00 -2.11
C SER A 109 -7.16 -23.73 -2.89
N SER A 110 -6.53 -23.53 -4.04
CA SER A 110 -6.84 -22.39 -4.92
C SER A 110 -8.27 -22.48 -5.44
N GLY A 111 -8.70 -23.68 -5.86
CA GLY A 111 -10.09 -23.94 -6.25
C GLY A 111 -11.10 -23.62 -5.13
N PHE A 112 -10.79 -23.98 -3.88
CA PHE A 112 -11.62 -23.64 -2.73
C PHE A 112 -11.80 -22.13 -2.56
N TYR A 113 -10.70 -21.36 -2.55
CA TYR A 113 -10.77 -19.90 -2.35
C TYR A 113 -11.39 -19.16 -3.55
N PHE A 114 -11.18 -19.65 -4.78
CA PHE A 114 -11.89 -19.12 -5.95
C PHE A 114 -13.40 -19.35 -5.82
N GLN A 115 -13.83 -20.55 -5.44
CA GLN A 115 -15.26 -20.83 -5.26
C GLN A 115 -15.85 -19.99 -4.11
N LEU A 116 -15.13 -19.85 -3.00
CA LEU A 116 -15.58 -19.01 -1.88
C LEU A 116 -15.73 -17.54 -2.30
N LEU A 117 -14.76 -17.01 -3.06
CA LEU A 117 -14.83 -15.66 -3.61
C LEU A 117 -16.05 -15.50 -4.53
N GLN A 118 -16.27 -16.45 -5.44
CA GLN A 118 -17.42 -16.45 -6.35
C GLN A 118 -18.75 -16.50 -5.59
N ASP A 119 -18.87 -17.39 -4.60
CA ASP A 119 -20.08 -17.51 -3.78
C ASP A 119 -20.41 -16.18 -3.08
N PHE A 120 -19.40 -15.44 -2.61
CA PHE A 120 -19.58 -14.11 -2.02
C PHE A 120 -19.97 -13.06 -3.05
N CYS A 121 -19.31 -13.03 -4.21
CA CYS A 121 -19.63 -12.10 -5.30
C CYS A 121 -21.08 -12.26 -5.77
N GLU A 122 -21.51 -13.50 -6.00
CA GLU A 122 -22.86 -13.82 -6.47
C GLU A 122 -23.92 -13.55 -5.39
N ARG A 123 -23.66 -13.96 -4.14
CA ARG A 123 -24.62 -13.83 -3.04
C ARG A 123 -24.86 -12.38 -2.61
N TYR A 124 -23.86 -11.52 -2.74
CA TYR A 124 -23.93 -10.12 -2.30
C TYR A 124 -23.90 -9.10 -3.45
N ASP A 125 -23.95 -9.56 -4.71
CA ASP A 125 -23.92 -8.73 -5.94
C ASP A 125 -22.72 -7.77 -5.96
N LEU A 126 -21.55 -8.27 -5.55
CA LEU A 126 -20.30 -7.50 -5.51
C LEU A 126 -19.71 -7.44 -6.91
N ASP A 127 -19.44 -6.22 -7.37
CA ASP A 127 -18.76 -5.96 -8.63
C ASP A 127 -17.26 -5.81 -8.35
N LEU A 128 -16.55 -6.93 -8.27
CA LEU A 128 -15.10 -6.92 -8.10
C LEU A 128 -14.40 -6.67 -9.45
N PRO A 129 -13.31 -5.88 -9.49
CA PRO A 129 -12.57 -5.65 -10.72
C PRO A 129 -12.15 -6.98 -11.37
N TYR A 130 -12.42 -7.13 -12.68
CA TYR A 130 -12.13 -8.32 -13.50
C TYR A 130 -12.92 -9.60 -13.14
N HIS A 131 -13.86 -9.53 -12.20
CA HIS A 131 -14.80 -10.61 -11.96
C HIS A 131 -15.97 -10.47 -12.93
N GLY A 132 -15.96 -11.25 -14.02
CA GLY A 132 -17.11 -11.31 -14.91
C GLY A 132 -18.31 -11.90 -14.16
N LYS A 133 -19.45 -11.20 -14.12
CA LYS A 133 -20.67 -11.78 -13.52
C LYS A 133 -21.11 -12.97 -14.37
N ALA A 134 -21.58 -14.07 -13.78
CA ALA A 134 -22.14 -15.18 -14.54
C ALA A 134 -23.26 -14.75 -15.51
N SER A 135 -23.99 -13.68 -15.15
CA SER A 135 -24.98 -13.02 -15.99
C SER A 135 -24.40 -12.33 -17.24
N GLN A 136 -23.13 -11.89 -17.21
CA GLN A 136 -22.44 -11.29 -18.36
C GLN A 136 -22.06 -12.32 -19.43
N PHE A 137 -21.95 -13.59 -19.05
CA PHE A 137 -21.66 -14.69 -19.99
C PHE A 137 -22.92 -15.40 -20.49
N GLY A 138 -24.11 -15.03 -20.02
CA GLY A 138 -25.39 -15.64 -20.45
C GLY A 138 -25.56 -17.11 -20.05
N ILE A 139 -24.68 -17.66 -19.21
CA ILE A 139 -24.63 -19.11 -18.89
C ILE A 139 -25.62 -19.48 -17.79
N LEU A 140 -25.98 -18.56 -16.89
CA LEU A 140 -26.87 -18.84 -15.76
C LEU A 140 -27.78 -17.63 -15.44
N ASN A 141 -29.09 -17.78 -15.65
CA ASN A 141 -30.10 -16.99 -14.93
C ASN A 141 -30.16 -17.52 -13.50
N VAL A 142 -29.21 -17.11 -12.66
CA VAL A 142 -29.23 -17.45 -11.24
C VAL A 142 -30.44 -16.74 -10.63
N ASN A 143 -31.51 -17.50 -10.39
CA ASN A 143 -32.63 -17.06 -9.57
C ASN A 143 -32.05 -16.53 -8.25
N LYS A 144 -31.99 -15.20 -8.10
CA LYS A 144 -31.52 -14.52 -6.90
C LYS A 144 -32.36 -15.01 -5.72
N LYS A 145 -31.90 -16.04 -5.00
CA LYS A 145 -32.47 -16.37 -3.69
C LYS A 145 -32.17 -15.18 -2.79
N LEU A 146 -33.18 -14.34 -2.60
CA LEU A 146 -33.16 -13.24 -1.67
C LEU A 146 -32.70 -13.76 -0.31
N TYR A 147 -31.66 -13.13 0.22
CA TYR A 147 -31.13 -13.39 1.55
C TYR A 147 -32.30 -13.32 2.56
N SER A 148 -32.60 -14.41 3.27
CA SER A 148 -33.69 -14.47 4.26
C SER A 148 -33.26 -14.07 5.68
N GLY A 149 -32.01 -13.61 5.84
CA GLY A 149 -31.43 -13.14 7.11
C GLY A 149 -31.19 -11.63 7.17
N THR A 150 -30.60 -11.15 8.27
CA THR A 150 -30.13 -9.77 8.40
C THR A 150 -29.10 -9.45 7.32
N LYS A 151 -29.28 -8.35 6.59
CA LYS A 151 -28.32 -7.92 5.56
C LYS A 151 -26.94 -7.72 6.19
N PRO A 152 -25.90 -8.39 5.70
CA PRO A 152 -24.57 -8.21 6.27
C PRO A 152 -24.00 -6.83 5.94
N LYS A 153 -23.06 -6.39 6.78
CA LYS A 153 -22.32 -5.15 6.53
C LYS A 153 -21.48 -5.32 5.27
N MET A 154 -21.63 -4.40 4.31
CA MET A 154 -20.89 -4.46 3.03
C MET A 154 -19.37 -4.58 3.23
N ASN A 155 -18.82 -3.87 4.22
CA ASN A 155 -17.39 -3.96 4.55
C ASN A 155 -16.96 -5.36 5.02
N SER A 156 -17.83 -6.11 5.70
CA SER A 156 -17.55 -7.49 6.10
C SER A 156 -17.47 -8.41 4.87
N CYS A 157 -18.36 -8.22 3.90
CA CYS A 157 -18.32 -8.97 2.63
C CYS A 157 -17.06 -8.65 1.83
N LEU A 158 -16.72 -7.36 1.68
CA LEU A 158 -15.49 -6.93 0.99
C LEU A 158 -14.23 -7.43 1.70
N TYR A 159 -14.24 -7.49 3.04
CA TYR A 159 -13.14 -8.05 3.82
C TYR A 159 -12.92 -9.53 3.50
N ILE A 160 -13.97 -10.37 3.47
CA ILE A 160 -13.82 -11.79 3.09
C ILE A 160 -13.33 -11.94 1.64
N CYS A 161 -13.81 -11.13 0.71
CA CYS A 161 -13.30 -11.14 -0.66
C CYS A 161 -11.81 -10.79 -0.71
N GLN A 162 -11.38 -9.78 0.04
CA GLN A 162 -9.98 -9.40 0.17
C GLN A 162 -9.14 -10.52 0.79
N ASP A 163 -9.64 -11.16 1.86
CA ASP A 163 -9.01 -12.28 2.55
C ASP A 163 -8.78 -13.46 1.60
N CYS A 164 -9.80 -13.84 0.82
CA CYS A 164 -9.69 -14.87 -0.21
C CYS A 164 -8.61 -14.54 -1.24
N LEU A 165 -8.54 -13.29 -1.71
CA LEU A 165 -7.52 -12.85 -2.67
C LEU A 165 -6.11 -12.85 -2.05
N VAL A 166 -5.96 -12.47 -0.79
CA VAL A 166 -4.67 -12.58 -0.10
C VAL A 166 -4.22 -14.04 -0.05
N HIS A 167 -5.12 -14.98 0.28
CA HIS A 167 -4.79 -16.40 0.33
C HIS A 167 -4.53 -17.01 -1.05
N LEU A 168 -5.26 -16.60 -2.10
CA LEU A 168 -4.92 -16.93 -3.49
C LEU A 168 -3.52 -16.42 -3.88
N GLY A 169 -3.17 -15.21 -3.43
CA GLY A 169 -1.82 -14.67 -3.59
C GLY A 169 -0.75 -15.45 -2.82
N ASP A 170 -1.06 -15.92 -1.62
CA ASP A 170 -0.15 -16.76 -0.82
C ASP A 170 0.08 -18.12 -1.49
N LEU A 171 -0.98 -18.75 -1.99
CA LEU A 171 -0.95 -20.02 -2.71
C LEU A 171 -0.14 -19.91 -4.01
N ALA A 172 -0.38 -18.87 -4.82
CA ALA A 172 0.43 -18.60 -6.01
C ALA A 172 1.91 -18.40 -5.66
N ARG A 173 2.21 -17.65 -4.59
CA ARG A 173 3.58 -17.47 -4.10
C ARG A 173 4.22 -18.79 -3.65
N TYR A 174 3.48 -19.68 -2.98
CA TYR A 174 3.99 -21.00 -2.60
C TYR A 174 4.27 -21.90 -3.81
N ARG A 175 3.59 -21.67 -4.94
CA ARG A 175 3.91 -22.29 -6.24
C ARG A 175 5.06 -21.59 -6.99
N ASN A 176 5.67 -20.57 -6.40
CA ASN A 176 6.66 -19.70 -7.05
C ASN A 176 6.11 -18.93 -8.27
N ASP A 177 4.79 -18.75 -8.35
CA ASP A 177 4.12 -17.94 -9.36
C ASP A 177 3.97 -16.50 -8.88
N LEU A 178 5.08 -15.76 -8.98
CA LEU A 178 5.16 -14.38 -8.46
C LEU A 178 4.31 -13.40 -9.26
N GLN A 179 3.94 -13.71 -10.50
CA GLN A 179 3.11 -12.86 -11.34
C GLN A 179 1.66 -12.91 -10.88
N HIS A 180 1.08 -14.11 -10.74
CA HIS A 180 -0.28 -14.24 -10.23
C HIS A 180 -0.38 -13.82 -8.76
N ALA A 181 0.64 -14.12 -7.94
CA ALA A 181 0.69 -13.63 -6.57
C ALA A 181 0.58 -12.10 -6.50
N ASN A 182 1.34 -11.39 -7.34
CA ASN A 182 1.29 -9.94 -7.43
C ASN A 182 -0.11 -9.44 -7.83
N ALA A 183 -0.70 -10.04 -8.87
CA ALA A 183 -2.03 -9.68 -9.36
C ALA A 183 -3.12 -9.84 -8.26
N PHE A 184 -3.07 -10.94 -7.51
CA PHE A 184 -4.01 -11.18 -6.41
C PHE A 184 -3.85 -10.15 -5.27
N TYR A 185 -2.62 -9.87 -4.83
CA TYR A 185 -2.42 -8.88 -3.76
C TYR A 185 -2.77 -7.46 -4.20
N GLU A 186 -2.51 -7.08 -5.46
CA GLU A 186 -2.93 -5.78 -6.00
C GLU A 186 -4.45 -5.66 -6.06
N LEU A 187 -5.15 -6.72 -6.47
CA LEU A 187 -6.61 -6.74 -6.46
C LEU A 187 -7.16 -6.67 -5.03
N ALA A 188 -6.57 -7.43 -4.10
CA ALA A 188 -6.90 -7.37 -2.68
C ALA A 188 -6.72 -5.94 -2.13
N ALA A 189 -5.61 -5.27 -2.45
CA ALA A 189 -5.34 -3.90 -2.04
C ALA A 189 -6.33 -2.86 -2.61
N LYS A 190 -6.91 -3.12 -3.79
CA LYS A 190 -7.93 -2.24 -4.41
C LYS A 190 -9.30 -2.38 -3.75
N ILE A 191 -9.67 -3.58 -3.30
CA ILE A 191 -11.00 -3.85 -2.72
C ILE A 191 -11.20 -3.12 -1.38
N LEU A 192 -10.22 -3.24 -0.49
CA LEU A 192 -10.28 -2.62 0.83
C LEU A 192 -8.93 -1.97 1.15
N PRO A 193 -8.65 -0.78 0.59
CA PRO A 193 -7.34 -0.12 0.68
C PRO A 193 -6.98 0.34 2.10
N GLY A 194 -7.95 0.33 3.01
CA GLY A 194 -7.74 0.61 4.44
C GLY A 194 -7.14 -0.57 5.22
N ASN A 195 -6.92 -1.75 4.62
CA ASN A 195 -6.32 -2.91 5.29
C ASN A 195 -4.82 -3.04 4.92
N GLY A 196 -3.97 -3.17 5.93
CA GLY A 196 -2.52 -3.23 5.79
C GLY A 196 -1.99 -4.54 5.20
N GLN A 197 -2.74 -5.64 5.31
CA GLN A 197 -2.22 -6.98 5.04
C GLN A 197 -1.76 -7.19 3.59
N PRO A 198 -2.51 -6.80 2.53
CA PRO A 198 -2.04 -6.95 1.15
C PRO A 198 -0.72 -6.21 0.88
N TYR A 199 -0.52 -5.03 1.47
CA TYR A 199 0.71 -4.26 1.30
C TYR A 199 1.92 -4.96 1.94
N ASN A 200 1.74 -5.61 3.10
CA ASN A 200 2.81 -6.43 3.68
C ASN A 200 3.20 -7.59 2.75
N GLN A 201 2.23 -8.23 2.08
CA GLN A 201 2.53 -9.29 1.13
C GLN A 201 3.21 -8.78 -0.15
N LEU A 202 2.80 -7.61 -0.64
CA LEU A 202 3.48 -6.92 -1.75
C LEU A 202 4.93 -6.55 -1.40
N ALA A 203 5.22 -6.16 -0.16
CA ALA A 203 6.58 -5.94 0.32
C ALA A 203 7.43 -7.22 0.26
N ILE A 204 6.87 -8.37 0.63
CA ILE A 204 7.55 -9.67 0.53
C ILE A 204 7.88 -10.01 -0.93
N LEU A 205 6.94 -9.76 -1.87
CA LEU A 205 7.21 -9.95 -3.30
C LEU A 205 8.26 -8.98 -3.84
N ALA A 206 8.22 -7.72 -3.43
CA ALA A 206 9.24 -6.73 -3.79
C ALA A 206 10.62 -7.14 -3.29
N SER A 207 10.69 -7.74 -2.09
CA SER A 207 11.95 -8.26 -1.52
C SER A 207 12.49 -9.42 -2.36
N ALA A 208 11.64 -10.32 -2.85
CA ALA A 208 12.06 -11.41 -3.73
C ALA A 208 12.61 -10.92 -5.08
N ARG A 209 12.26 -9.69 -5.49
CA ARG A 209 12.75 -9.00 -6.71
C ARG A 209 13.92 -8.06 -6.43
N ASN A 210 14.50 -8.07 -5.22
CA ASN A 210 15.58 -7.17 -4.79
C ASN A 210 15.26 -5.67 -4.94
N ASN A 211 13.99 -5.27 -4.84
CA ASN A 211 13.58 -3.87 -4.91
C ASN A 211 13.36 -3.28 -3.51
N THR A 212 14.45 -2.92 -2.83
CA THR A 212 14.43 -2.46 -1.42
C THR A 212 13.61 -1.18 -1.23
N LEU A 213 13.62 -0.25 -2.19
CA LEU A 213 12.81 0.98 -2.15
C LEU A 213 11.32 0.65 -2.06
N LEU A 214 10.87 -0.28 -2.92
CA LEU A 214 9.49 -0.73 -2.94
C LEU A 214 9.11 -1.55 -1.70
N VAL A 215 10.04 -2.34 -1.14
CA VAL A 215 9.86 -3.06 0.13
C VAL A 215 9.53 -2.09 1.27
N VAL A 216 10.38 -1.07 1.46
CA VAL A 216 10.20 -0.10 2.54
C VAL A 216 8.92 0.71 2.33
N PHE A 217 8.65 1.14 1.08
CA PHE A 217 7.40 1.80 0.73
C PHE A 217 6.17 0.98 1.15
N TYR A 218 6.11 -0.31 0.78
CA TYR A 218 4.95 -1.13 1.07
C TYR A 218 4.79 -1.46 2.57
N TYR A 219 5.88 -1.66 3.31
CA TYR A 219 5.76 -1.81 4.76
C TYR A 219 5.27 -0.52 5.43
N LEU A 220 5.80 0.65 5.04
CA LEU A 220 5.31 1.93 5.55
C LEU A 220 3.84 2.17 5.19
N LYS A 221 3.43 1.82 3.96
CA LYS A 221 2.02 1.88 3.53
C LYS A 221 1.15 0.95 4.38
N SER A 222 1.58 -0.30 4.61
CA SER A 222 0.90 -1.28 5.46
C SER A 222 0.64 -0.76 6.89
N ILE A 223 1.51 0.12 7.39
CA ILE A 223 1.40 0.74 8.71
C ILE A 223 0.52 2.01 8.67
N SER A 224 0.47 2.71 7.54
CA SER A 224 -0.13 4.06 7.41
C SER A 224 -1.61 4.06 7.00
N VAL A 225 -2.27 2.91 7.01
CA VAL A 225 -3.70 2.73 6.66
C VAL A 225 -4.59 2.62 7.90
N ALA A 226 -5.90 2.55 7.70
CA ALA A 226 -6.88 2.52 8.79
C ALA A 226 -6.78 1.29 9.69
N ASN A 227 -6.44 0.13 9.12
CA ASN A 227 -6.24 -1.12 9.85
C ASN A 227 -4.82 -1.64 9.54
N PRO A 228 -3.81 -1.17 10.27
CA PRO A 228 -2.42 -1.59 10.06
C PRO A 228 -2.23 -3.09 10.23
N PHE A 229 -1.32 -3.69 9.45
CA PHE A 229 -0.98 -5.10 9.65
C PHE A 229 0.08 -5.24 10.76
N PRO A 230 -0.17 -6.00 11.84
CA PRO A 230 0.72 -6.02 13.00
C PRO A 230 2.17 -6.41 12.69
N ALA A 231 2.40 -7.36 11.77
CA ALA A 231 3.75 -7.81 11.45
C ALA A 231 4.54 -6.83 10.57
N ALA A 232 3.89 -5.81 9.97
CA ALA A 232 4.56 -4.88 9.08
C ALA A 232 5.59 -4.03 9.81
N SER A 233 5.33 -3.62 11.06
CA SER A 233 6.28 -2.85 11.88
C SER A 233 7.54 -3.65 12.21
N SER A 234 7.40 -4.93 12.61
CA SER A 234 8.55 -5.79 12.87
C SER A 234 9.34 -6.11 11.60
N ASN A 235 8.65 -6.29 10.47
CA ASN A 235 9.29 -6.54 9.19
C ASN A 235 10.07 -5.29 8.71
N LEU A 236 9.47 -4.11 8.82
CA LEU A 236 10.14 -2.83 8.52
C LEU A 236 11.38 -2.65 9.38
N LEU A 237 11.26 -2.85 10.70
CA LEU A 237 12.38 -2.73 11.63
C LEU A 237 13.53 -3.65 11.22
N LYS A 238 13.24 -4.92 10.93
CA LYS A 238 14.24 -5.89 10.47
C LYS A 238 14.92 -5.41 9.18
N THR A 239 14.15 -4.96 8.19
CA THR A 239 14.67 -4.46 6.91
C THR A 239 15.56 -3.22 7.11
N LEU A 240 15.11 -2.23 7.88
CA LEU A 240 15.87 -1.00 8.12
C LEU A 240 17.14 -1.26 8.93
N SER A 241 17.10 -2.12 9.96
CA SER A 241 18.30 -2.52 10.70
C SER A 241 19.34 -3.19 9.82
N GLN A 242 18.92 -4.04 8.88
CA GLN A 242 19.84 -4.66 7.91
C GLN A 242 20.46 -3.62 6.98
N ILE A 243 19.69 -2.62 6.53
CA ILE A 243 20.21 -1.52 5.70
C ILE A 243 21.23 -0.70 6.49
N CYS A 244 20.91 -0.32 7.73
CA CYS A 244 21.79 0.47 8.58
C CYS A 244 23.08 -0.26 8.99
N SER A 245 23.06 -1.60 9.07
CA SER A 245 24.26 -2.39 9.37
C SER A 245 25.27 -2.46 8.21
N LYS A 246 24.88 -2.10 7.00
CA LYS A 246 25.79 -2.10 5.85
C LYS A 246 26.72 -0.88 5.94
N PRO A 247 28.05 -1.07 5.85
CA PRO A 247 29.00 0.03 5.87
C PRO A 247 28.92 0.80 4.55
N ASN A 248 28.11 1.87 4.49
CA ASN A 248 27.98 2.71 3.30
C ASN A 248 29.15 3.70 3.08
N TYR A 249 30.34 3.39 3.61
CA TYR A 249 31.54 4.25 3.49
C TYR A 249 31.93 4.50 2.02
N SER A 250 31.67 3.55 1.12
CA SER A 250 31.94 3.71 -0.32
C SER A 250 31.01 4.71 -1.01
N ILE A 251 29.80 4.93 -0.49
CA ILE A 251 28.78 5.81 -1.10
C ILE A 251 28.93 7.24 -0.57
N LEU A 252 29.25 7.40 0.72
CA LEU A 252 29.46 8.71 1.35
C LEU A 252 30.65 9.48 0.73
N GLY A 253 31.69 8.77 0.29
CA GLY A 253 32.87 9.37 -0.36
C GLY A 253 32.77 9.52 -1.88
N LYS A 254 31.71 9.02 -2.52
CA LYS A 254 31.53 9.06 -3.97
C LYS A 254 30.87 10.39 -4.37
N SER A 255 31.59 11.24 -5.09
CA SER A 255 31.08 12.55 -5.52
C SER A 255 30.47 12.58 -6.92
N MET A 256 30.63 11.52 -7.74
CA MET A 256 30.08 11.43 -9.09
C MET A 256 29.70 9.99 -9.47
N GLY A 257 28.73 9.85 -10.38
CA GLY A 257 28.34 8.56 -10.98
C GLY A 257 27.58 7.63 -10.03
N LEU A 258 26.71 8.18 -9.19
CA LEU A 258 25.80 7.41 -8.36
C LEU A 258 24.73 6.75 -9.23
N THR A 259 24.44 5.46 -9.01
CA THR A 259 23.30 4.79 -9.66
C THR A 259 22.02 5.02 -8.86
N VAL A 260 20.85 4.86 -9.51
CA VAL A 260 19.55 4.94 -8.83
C VAL A 260 19.44 3.94 -7.66
N GLY A 261 20.07 2.77 -7.79
CA GLY A 261 20.15 1.77 -6.73
C GLY A 261 20.98 2.24 -5.53
N GLU A 262 22.18 2.79 -5.78
CA GLU A 262 23.04 3.34 -4.72
C GLU A 262 22.39 4.53 -4.01
N PHE A 263 21.69 5.41 -4.74
CA PHE A 263 20.88 6.47 -4.13
C PHE A 263 19.79 5.90 -3.25
N SER A 264 19.06 4.89 -3.74
CA SER A 264 17.98 4.26 -2.98
C SER A 264 18.51 3.66 -1.67
N ASP A 265 19.67 3.01 -1.67
CA ASP A 265 20.29 2.49 -0.47
C ASP A 265 20.69 3.60 0.52
N LEU A 266 21.22 4.73 0.04
CA LEU A 266 21.56 5.88 0.87
C LEU A 266 20.31 6.54 1.47
N PHE A 267 19.29 6.79 0.64
CA PHE A 267 18.01 7.34 1.09
C PHE A 267 17.38 6.46 2.16
N LEU A 268 17.32 5.14 1.92
CA LEU A 268 16.76 4.20 2.90
C LEU A 268 17.64 4.05 4.15
N GLN A 269 18.96 4.25 4.06
CA GLN A 269 19.82 4.30 5.24
C GLN A 269 19.49 5.51 6.11
N LEU A 270 19.25 6.69 5.52
CA LEU A 270 18.76 7.85 6.27
C LEU A 270 17.41 7.54 6.93
N ILE A 271 16.46 6.97 6.19
CA ILE A 271 15.15 6.56 6.75
C ILE A 271 15.32 5.57 7.90
N GLY A 272 16.23 4.60 7.77
CA GLY A 272 16.55 3.65 8.81
C GLY A 272 17.15 4.29 10.05
N CYS A 273 18.09 5.23 9.88
CA CYS A 273 18.70 5.96 10.99
C CYS A 273 17.66 6.82 11.73
N ILE A 274 16.74 7.46 11.00
CA ILE A 274 15.59 8.21 11.57
C ILE A 274 14.70 7.25 12.36
N HIS A 275 14.33 6.11 11.77
CA HIS A 275 13.43 5.14 12.41
C HIS A 275 14.02 4.51 13.67
N LEU A 276 15.35 4.33 13.70
CA LEU A 276 16.10 3.74 14.80
C LEU A 276 16.61 4.78 15.81
N GLN A 277 16.26 6.06 15.66
CA GLN A 277 16.66 7.15 16.55
C GLN A 277 18.19 7.21 16.77
N GLN A 278 18.96 7.14 15.67
CA GLN A 278 20.42 7.27 15.73
C GLN A 278 20.87 8.72 15.96
N ASP A 279 22.16 8.90 16.24
CA ASP A 279 22.82 10.19 16.50
C ASP A 279 22.46 11.30 15.50
N ALA A 280 22.11 12.48 16.02
CA ALA A 280 21.67 13.64 15.24
C ALA A 280 22.74 14.17 14.28
N GLY A 281 24.02 14.12 14.65
CA GLY A 281 25.14 14.52 13.79
C GLY A 281 25.21 13.63 12.55
N LYS A 282 25.10 12.31 12.74
CA LYS A 282 25.03 11.34 11.63
C LYS A 282 23.82 11.59 10.72
N LEU A 283 22.66 11.87 11.30
CA LEU A 283 21.43 12.15 10.53
C LEU A 283 21.57 13.40 9.67
N SER A 284 22.16 14.48 10.21
CA SER A 284 22.35 15.73 9.45
C SER A 284 23.26 15.54 8.24
N VAL A 285 24.39 14.83 8.42
CA VAL A 285 25.33 14.53 7.32
C VAL A 285 24.67 13.68 6.24
N LEU A 286 23.94 12.62 6.63
CA LEU A 286 23.22 11.76 5.68
C LEU A 286 22.14 12.55 4.92
N ARG A 287 21.39 13.42 5.61
CA ARG A 287 20.37 14.27 4.99
C ARG A 287 20.97 15.16 3.92
N GLU A 288 22.08 15.85 4.22
CA GLU A 288 22.75 16.73 3.25
C GLU A 288 23.21 15.96 2.02
N LYS A 289 23.84 14.80 2.22
CA LYS A 289 24.30 13.95 1.12
C LYS A 289 23.13 13.45 0.26
N VAL A 290 22.04 13.00 0.89
CA VAL A 290 20.81 12.60 0.18
C VAL A 290 20.25 13.75 -0.66
N LEU A 291 20.13 14.95 -0.10
CA LEU A 291 19.60 16.11 -0.83
C LEU A 291 20.50 16.53 -1.99
N GLN A 292 21.83 16.47 -1.79
CA GLN A 292 22.79 16.78 -2.84
C GLN A 292 22.70 15.77 -3.99
N ASP A 293 22.76 14.48 -3.68
CA ASP A 293 22.76 13.42 -4.69
C ASP A 293 21.39 13.30 -5.40
N PHE A 294 20.30 13.66 -4.71
CA PHE A 294 18.96 13.64 -5.29
C PHE A 294 18.82 14.58 -6.49
N LYS A 295 19.49 15.76 -6.45
CA LYS A 295 19.45 16.76 -7.54
C LYS A 295 19.91 16.18 -8.87
N ASP A 296 20.95 15.35 -8.83
CA ASP A 296 21.55 14.78 -10.03
C ASP A 296 20.82 13.50 -10.44
N ILE A 297 20.53 12.60 -9.49
CA ILE A 297 20.04 11.25 -9.81
C ILE A 297 18.56 11.18 -10.19
N VAL A 298 17.76 12.17 -9.79
CA VAL A 298 16.31 12.16 -10.05
C VAL A 298 16.00 12.23 -11.56
N GLN A 299 16.92 12.78 -12.36
CA GLN A 299 16.84 12.77 -13.83
C GLN A 299 16.93 11.36 -14.41
N GLU A 300 17.51 10.39 -13.69
CA GLU A 300 17.59 8.98 -14.11
C GLU A 300 16.47 8.12 -13.52
N MET A 301 15.69 8.67 -12.57
CA MET A 301 14.57 7.96 -11.96
C MET A 301 13.36 7.89 -12.88
N SER A 302 12.60 6.80 -12.77
CA SER A 302 11.25 6.71 -13.34
C SER A 302 10.25 7.53 -12.52
N GLU A 303 9.12 7.89 -13.15
CA GLU A 303 7.99 8.55 -12.49
C GLU A 303 7.54 7.80 -11.22
N VAL A 304 7.46 6.48 -11.29
CA VAL A 304 7.10 5.61 -10.16
C VAL A 304 8.09 5.77 -9.02
N GLN A 305 9.40 5.79 -9.28
CA GLN A 305 10.41 5.94 -8.24
C GLN A 305 10.34 7.31 -7.56
N VAL A 306 10.07 8.38 -8.30
CA VAL A 306 9.85 9.72 -7.75
C VAL A 306 8.65 9.71 -6.78
N VAL A 307 7.55 9.04 -7.15
CA VAL A 307 6.37 8.89 -6.28
C VAL A 307 6.68 8.01 -5.06
N LEU A 308 7.49 6.96 -5.19
CA LEU A 308 7.91 6.14 -4.04
C LEU A 308 8.72 6.96 -3.02
N VAL A 309 9.66 7.78 -3.48
CA VAL A 309 10.44 8.68 -2.61
C VAL A 309 9.53 9.68 -1.90
N ALA A 310 8.66 10.39 -2.64
CA ALA A 310 7.70 11.33 -2.07
C ALA A 310 6.74 10.66 -1.07
N GLY A 311 6.25 9.46 -1.40
CA GLY A 311 5.39 8.66 -0.53
C GLY A 311 6.08 8.24 0.76
N ILE A 312 7.36 7.80 0.70
CA ILE A 312 8.15 7.49 1.89
C ILE A 312 8.32 8.72 2.78
N CYS A 313 8.63 9.90 2.22
CA CYS A 313 8.70 11.16 2.95
C CYS A 313 7.38 11.47 3.67
N ILE A 314 6.25 11.30 3.00
CA ILE A 314 4.93 11.51 3.61
C ILE A 314 4.65 10.51 4.74
N PHE A 315 5.02 9.24 4.59
CA PHE A 315 4.82 8.24 5.64
C PHE A 315 5.61 8.58 6.90
N ILE A 316 6.89 8.95 6.77
CA ILE A 316 7.72 9.32 7.92
C ILE A 316 7.28 10.64 8.56
N LEU A 317 6.85 11.63 7.76
CA LEU A 317 6.26 12.88 8.26
C LEU A 317 5.00 12.59 9.08
N SER A 318 4.12 11.75 8.54
CA SER A 318 2.83 11.44 9.17
C SER A 318 2.99 10.64 10.47
N LYS A 319 4.02 9.78 10.55
CA LYS A 319 4.36 9.02 11.76
C LYS A 319 4.90 9.91 12.88
N ASN A 320 5.73 10.90 12.54
CA ASN A 320 6.47 11.74 13.50
C ASN A 320 5.86 13.15 13.64
N LYS A 321 4.60 13.32 13.24
CA LYS A 321 3.95 14.64 13.25
C LYS A 321 3.82 15.18 14.67
N LEU A 322 4.45 16.32 14.93
CA LEU A 322 4.39 17.01 16.23
C LEU A 322 2.97 17.47 16.60
N TYR A 323 2.20 17.93 15.62
CA TYR A 323 0.90 18.59 15.83
C TYR A 323 -0.31 17.65 15.70
N ASN A 324 -0.21 16.38 16.10
CA ASN A 324 -1.37 15.50 16.21
C ASN A 324 -1.86 15.45 17.66
N ASP A 325 -3.08 15.93 17.96
CA ASP A 325 -3.91 15.73 19.17
C ASP A 325 -3.25 15.71 20.57
N ARG A 326 -1.94 16.00 20.67
CA ARG A 326 -1.14 16.04 21.88
C ARG A 326 -0.93 17.51 22.25
N THR A 327 -1.06 17.80 23.53
CA THR A 327 -0.68 19.10 24.10
C THR A 327 0.83 19.30 23.89
N ILE A 328 1.21 20.48 23.37
CA ILE A 328 2.59 20.88 23.03
C ILE A 328 3.59 20.58 24.16
N GLU A 329 3.13 20.58 25.41
CA GLU A 329 3.91 20.32 26.63
C GLU A 329 4.54 18.91 26.74
N SER A 330 4.20 17.96 25.86
CA SER A 330 4.69 16.57 25.94
C SER A 330 5.69 16.16 24.84
N ILE A 331 6.21 17.09 24.05
CA ILE A 331 7.15 16.80 22.94
C ILE A 331 8.58 16.91 23.48
N SER A 332 9.41 15.88 23.27
CA SER A 332 10.82 15.97 23.65
C SER A 332 11.65 16.74 22.62
N ASP A 333 12.79 17.30 23.04
CA ASP A 333 13.72 17.98 22.14
C ASP A 333 14.16 17.05 20.99
N ASP A 334 14.44 15.78 21.30
CA ASP A 334 14.82 14.76 20.30
C ASP A 334 13.69 14.50 19.26
N GLU A 335 12.43 14.50 19.69
CA GLU A 335 11.27 14.36 18.80
C GLU A 335 11.12 15.60 17.89
N SER A 336 11.36 16.79 18.44
CA SER A 336 11.34 18.04 17.69
C SER A 336 12.45 18.09 16.64
N ASP A 337 13.68 17.74 17.02
CA ASP A 337 14.83 17.71 16.11
C ASP A 337 14.62 16.69 14.98
N THR A 338 14.08 15.51 15.32
CA THR A 338 13.73 14.48 14.33
C THR A 338 12.67 14.99 13.36
N TRP A 339 11.63 15.67 13.84
CA TRP A 339 10.61 16.30 13.00
C TRP A 339 11.22 17.34 12.05
N HIS A 340 12.01 18.27 12.57
CA HIS A 340 12.65 19.32 11.77
C HIS A 340 13.58 18.73 10.71
N LEU A 341 14.29 17.64 11.01
CA LEU A 341 15.13 16.93 10.06
C LEU A 341 14.31 16.27 8.94
N ILE A 342 13.22 15.57 9.30
CA ILE A 342 12.32 14.94 8.33
C ILE A 342 11.64 16.00 7.44
N LEU A 343 11.20 17.11 8.03
CA LEU A 343 10.58 18.22 7.30
C LEU A 343 11.59 18.87 6.36
N SER A 344 12.81 19.11 6.83
CA SER A 344 13.91 19.64 6.01
C SER A 344 14.23 18.73 4.81
N LEU A 345 14.30 17.41 5.02
CA LEU A 345 14.47 16.44 3.94
C LEU A 345 13.33 16.51 2.93
N SER A 346 12.09 16.51 3.40
CA SER A 346 10.91 16.46 2.54
C SER A 346 10.74 17.74 1.73
N VAL A 347 10.97 18.90 2.35
CA VAL A 347 10.95 20.20 1.68
C VAL A 347 12.08 20.31 0.67
N GLY A 348 13.29 19.84 1.00
CA GLY A 348 14.41 19.83 0.06
C GLY A 348 14.16 18.96 -1.17
N ILE A 349 13.53 17.78 -1.00
CA ILE A 349 13.11 16.92 -2.12
C ILE A 349 12.07 17.63 -2.98
N LEU A 350 11.04 18.23 -2.37
CA LEU A 350 10.02 18.99 -3.10
C LEU A 350 10.63 20.16 -3.89
N GLN A 351 11.52 20.93 -3.27
CA GLN A 351 12.21 22.05 -3.91
C GLN A 351 13.01 21.59 -5.13
N THR A 352 13.79 20.51 -5.00
CA THR A 352 14.53 19.94 -6.14
C THR A 352 13.59 19.56 -7.28
N LEU A 353 12.47 18.87 -7.00
CA LEU A 353 11.51 18.50 -8.03
C LEU A 353 10.90 19.73 -8.73
N VAL A 354 10.57 20.78 -7.96
CA VAL A 354 10.00 22.03 -8.49
C VAL A 354 11.01 22.76 -9.38
N VAL A 355 12.25 22.92 -8.91
CA VAL A 355 13.32 23.61 -9.67
C VAL A 355 13.59 22.89 -10.99
N LEU A 356 13.78 21.57 -10.96
CA LEU A 356 14.00 20.80 -12.18
C LEU A 356 12.79 20.83 -13.12
N SER A 357 11.56 20.84 -12.60
CA SER A 357 10.36 20.99 -13.43
C SER A 357 10.36 22.33 -14.16
N VAL A 358 10.72 23.42 -13.48
CA VAL A 358 10.83 24.76 -14.08
C VAL A 358 11.90 24.80 -15.18
N GLU A 359 13.07 24.21 -14.93
CA GLU A 359 14.15 24.15 -15.91
C GLU A 359 13.73 23.38 -17.15
N VAL A 360 13.17 22.18 -16.96
CA VAL A 360 12.79 21.31 -18.06
C VAL A 360 11.65 21.90 -18.88
N ILE A 361 10.58 22.37 -18.24
CA ILE A 361 9.45 23.00 -18.93
C ILE A 361 9.88 24.30 -19.61
N GLY A 362 10.74 25.09 -18.97
CA GLY A 362 11.22 26.36 -19.51
C GLY A 362 12.03 26.24 -20.80
N THR A 363 12.53 25.05 -21.14
CA THR A 363 13.19 24.79 -22.44
C THR A 363 12.21 24.59 -23.60
N ASN A 364 10.89 24.62 -23.36
CA ASN A 364 9.83 24.30 -24.32
C ASN A 364 9.91 22.89 -24.91
N ASP A 365 10.65 21.97 -24.31
CA ASP A 365 10.66 20.56 -24.68
C ASP A 365 9.63 19.79 -23.85
N LEU A 366 8.48 19.54 -24.47
CA LEU A 366 7.26 19.03 -23.83
C LEU A 366 7.12 17.51 -23.89
N SER A 367 8.22 16.76 -24.00
CA SER A 367 8.13 15.30 -23.96
C SER A 367 7.67 14.76 -22.59
N CYS A 368 6.90 13.68 -22.61
CA CYS A 368 6.34 13.04 -21.40
C CYS A 368 7.45 12.63 -20.40
N GLU A 369 8.61 12.19 -20.87
CA GLU A 369 9.77 11.81 -20.03
C GLU A 369 10.32 12.99 -19.21
N LYS A 370 10.12 14.21 -19.69
CA LYS A 370 10.66 15.45 -19.14
C LYS A 370 9.82 16.05 -18.01
N ILE A 371 8.55 15.65 -17.88
CA ILE A 371 7.61 16.15 -16.83
C ILE A 371 7.31 15.11 -15.73
N LYS A 372 8.15 14.06 -15.63
CA LYS A 372 8.04 12.96 -14.65
C LYS A 372 8.18 13.38 -13.17
N PHE A 373 8.52 14.63 -12.89
CA PHE A 373 8.63 15.17 -11.53
C PHE A 373 7.28 15.62 -10.95
N LEU A 374 6.34 16.02 -11.82
CA LEU A 374 5.05 16.57 -11.42
C LEU A 374 4.25 15.63 -10.50
N PRO A 375 4.24 14.30 -10.67
CA PRO A 375 3.53 13.41 -9.75
C PRO A 375 4.06 13.49 -8.32
N GLY A 376 5.39 13.56 -8.14
CA GLY A 376 6.00 13.75 -6.82
C GLY A 376 5.63 15.09 -6.20
N ILE A 377 5.66 16.17 -6.98
CA ILE A 377 5.24 17.51 -6.54
C ILE A 377 3.78 17.48 -6.08
N LYS A 378 2.89 16.94 -6.93
CA LYS A 378 1.46 16.84 -6.64
C LYS A 378 1.20 16.03 -5.36
N VAL A 379 1.95 14.95 -5.14
CA VAL A 379 1.87 14.15 -3.89
C VAL A 379 2.18 14.99 -2.66
N PHE A 380 3.22 15.83 -2.70
CA PHE A 380 3.50 16.78 -1.61
C PHE A 380 2.42 17.86 -1.47
N CYS A 381 1.92 18.41 -2.58
CA CYS A 381 0.82 19.38 -2.57
C CYS A 381 -0.42 18.81 -1.84
N ASP A 382 -0.82 17.59 -2.16
CA ASP A 382 -1.95 16.92 -1.53
C ASP A 382 -1.73 16.69 -0.04
N TRP A 383 -0.51 16.31 0.36
CA TRP A 383 -0.16 16.17 1.77
C TRP A 383 -0.24 17.50 2.50
N ILE A 384 0.29 18.58 1.93
CA ILE A 384 0.22 19.93 2.52
C ILE A 384 -1.24 20.35 2.73
N ILE A 385 -2.13 20.13 1.76
CA ILE A 385 -3.58 20.42 1.88
C ILE A 385 -4.25 19.64 3.02
N CYS A 386 -3.75 18.44 3.31
CA CYS A 386 -4.24 17.56 4.36
C CYS A 386 -3.74 17.93 5.77
N ASN A 387 -2.72 18.79 5.88
CA ASN A 387 -2.13 19.18 7.15
C ASN A 387 -2.60 20.56 7.64
N ASN A 388 -2.20 20.91 8.86
CA ASN A 388 -2.54 22.19 9.49
C ASN A 388 -1.72 23.32 8.86
N LEU A 389 -2.30 24.52 8.79
CA LEU A 389 -1.64 25.74 8.34
C LEU A 389 -0.44 26.12 9.21
N ASN A 390 -0.39 25.71 10.48
CA ASN A 390 0.79 25.89 11.34
C ASN A 390 2.06 25.26 10.74
N LEU A 391 1.93 24.32 9.80
CA LEU A 391 3.06 23.79 9.02
C LEU A 391 3.87 24.92 8.33
N PHE A 392 3.24 26.04 7.97
CA PHE A 392 3.91 27.18 7.35
C PHE A 392 4.58 28.14 8.35
N GLU A 393 4.43 27.91 9.65
CA GLU A 393 5.20 28.61 10.70
C GLU A 393 6.58 27.98 10.89
N GLU A 394 6.74 26.71 10.48
CA GLU A 394 8.00 25.96 10.50
C GLU A 394 9.04 26.64 9.61
N LYS A 395 10.25 26.82 10.17
CA LYS A 395 11.37 27.52 9.51
C LYS A 395 11.67 26.97 8.12
N GLN A 396 11.59 25.64 7.97
CA GLN A 396 11.89 24.90 6.74
C GLN A 396 10.97 25.32 5.58
N LEU A 397 9.75 25.78 5.87
CA LEU A 397 8.82 26.29 4.86
C LEU A 397 8.82 27.82 4.87
N ARG A 398 8.59 28.46 6.03
CA ARG A 398 8.46 29.91 6.16
C ARG A 398 9.60 30.68 5.51
N ASP A 399 10.84 30.23 5.71
CA ASP A 399 12.03 30.94 5.27
C ASP A 399 12.51 30.46 3.88
N ASN A 400 11.86 29.47 3.27
CA ASN A 400 12.30 28.86 2.02
C ASN A 400 11.75 29.57 0.78
N LEU A 401 12.27 30.77 0.52
CA LEU A 401 11.86 31.59 -0.62
C LEU A 401 12.15 30.92 -1.97
N GLU A 402 13.22 30.12 -2.08
CA GLU A 402 13.58 29.42 -3.31
C GLU A 402 12.47 28.46 -3.76
N LEU A 403 11.92 27.67 -2.82
CA LEU A 403 10.77 26.81 -3.08
C LEU A 403 9.58 27.61 -3.60
N PHE A 404 9.19 28.68 -2.92
CA PHE A 404 8.02 29.47 -3.32
C PHE A 404 8.23 30.20 -4.64
N HIS A 405 9.47 30.61 -4.96
CA HIS A 405 9.80 31.23 -6.25
C HIS A 405 9.68 30.20 -7.37
N GLY A 406 10.21 28.99 -7.12
CA GLY A 406 10.05 27.84 -7.99
C GLY A 406 8.58 27.50 -8.22
N LEU A 407 7.77 27.43 -7.16
CA LEU A 407 6.34 27.10 -7.24
C LEU A 407 5.56 28.15 -8.03
N ALA A 408 5.81 29.44 -7.79
CA ALA A 408 5.20 30.53 -8.54
C ALA A 408 5.55 30.43 -10.04
N ARG A 409 6.85 30.26 -10.36
CA ARG A 409 7.32 30.15 -11.74
C ARG A 409 6.76 28.90 -12.43
N LEU A 410 6.76 27.76 -11.74
CA LEU A 410 6.17 26.52 -12.24
C LEU A 410 4.70 26.71 -12.53
N GLY A 411 3.94 27.29 -11.60
CA GLY A 411 2.51 27.58 -11.79
C GLY A 411 2.25 28.44 -13.01
N ASN A 412 3.06 29.48 -13.24
CA ASN A 412 2.92 30.35 -14.40
C ASN A 412 3.18 29.61 -15.71
N LEU A 413 4.25 28.81 -15.78
CA LEU A 413 4.56 27.96 -16.95
C LEU A 413 3.45 26.95 -17.23
N LEU A 414 2.95 26.30 -16.18
CA LEU A 414 1.87 25.32 -16.27
C LEU A 414 0.55 25.95 -16.76
N GLN A 415 0.23 27.18 -16.32
CA GLN A 415 -0.94 27.92 -16.80
C GLN A 415 -0.84 28.30 -18.28
N GLU A 416 0.37 28.57 -18.78
CA GLU A 416 0.61 28.87 -20.20
C GLU A 416 0.44 27.62 -21.07
N MET A 417 0.96 26.47 -20.60
CA MET A 417 0.86 25.21 -21.31
C MET A 417 -0.55 24.60 -21.31
N TYR A 418 -1.26 24.70 -20.19
CA TYR A 418 -2.60 24.13 -20.01
C TYR A 418 -3.58 25.21 -19.53
N PRO A 419 -4.02 26.11 -20.44
CA PRO A 419 -4.91 27.21 -20.10
C PRO A 419 -6.31 26.74 -19.70
N GLU A 420 -6.75 25.58 -20.20
CA GLU A 420 -8.02 24.97 -19.86
C GLU A 420 -7.92 24.20 -18.54
N LYS A 421 -8.58 24.72 -17.49
CA LYS A 421 -8.60 24.10 -16.17
C LYS A 421 -9.76 23.10 -16.08
N GLU A 422 -9.50 21.83 -16.39
CA GLU A 422 -10.53 20.80 -16.26
C GLU A 422 -10.61 20.27 -14.82
N LYS A 423 -11.75 20.49 -14.16
CA LYS A 423 -12.00 19.91 -12.83
C LYS A 423 -12.35 18.44 -12.97
N SER A 424 -11.37 17.58 -12.72
CA SER A 424 -11.57 16.13 -12.76
C SER A 424 -11.48 15.46 -11.39
N CYS A 425 -12.48 14.63 -11.08
CA CYS A 425 -12.47 13.72 -9.93
C CYS A 425 -11.71 12.41 -10.21
N MET A 426 -11.13 12.25 -11.41
CA MET A 426 -10.44 11.04 -11.82
C MET A 426 -9.12 10.85 -11.05
N PRO A 427 -8.91 9.76 -10.31
CA PRO A 427 -7.63 9.48 -9.66
C PRO A 427 -6.53 9.22 -10.71
N LEU A 428 -5.35 9.80 -10.48
CA LEU A 428 -4.13 9.57 -11.27
C LEU A 428 -3.35 8.36 -10.74
N LEU A 429 -2.27 7.97 -11.42
CA LEU A 429 -1.45 6.82 -11.00
C LEU A 429 -0.92 6.97 -9.57
N GLU A 430 -0.41 8.16 -9.21
CA GLU A 430 0.09 8.45 -7.87
C GLU A 430 -1.02 8.43 -6.80
N ASP A 431 -2.26 8.77 -7.17
CA ASP A 431 -3.43 8.65 -6.28
C ASP A 431 -3.72 7.20 -5.95
N TRP A 432 -3.69 6.33 -6.97
CA TRP A 432 -3.88 4.89 -6.79
C TRP A 432 -2.76 4.26 -5.98
N GLN A 433 -1.51 4.66 -6.23
CA GLN A 433 -0.36 4.18 -5.48
C GLN A 433 -0.44 4.54 -3.99
N LEU A 434 -1.03 5.69 -3.65
CA LEU A 434 -1.20 6.17 -2.27
C LEU A 434 -2.64 6.01 -1.74
N PHE A 435 -3.54 5.34 -2.47
CA PHE A 435 -4.91 5.16 -2.01
C PHE A 435 -4.96 4.34 -0.71
N GLY A 436 -5.87 4.72 0.20
CA GLY A 436 -6.05 4.10 1.52
C GLY A 436 -5.29 4.74 2.67
N ILE A 437 -4.29 5.59 2.40
CA ILE A 437 -3.44 6.15 3.45
C ILE A 437 -4.16 7.28 4.21
N LEU A 438 -3.96 7.34 5.53
CA LEU A 438 -4.69 8.26 6.40
C LEU A 438 -4.37 9.72 6.14
N SER A 439 -3.10 10.02 5.89
CA SER A 439 -2.58 11.39 5.72
C SER A 439 -3.02 12.08 4.44
N LEU A 440 -3.56 11.35 3.45
CA LEU A 440 -4.12 11.92 2.21
C LEU A 440 -5.65 11.80 2.13
N ARG A 441 -6.30 11.29 3.17
CA ARG A 441 -7.73 10.98 3.16
C ARG A 441 -8.61 12.19 2.82
N LYS A 442 -8.24 13.41 3.26
CA LYS A 442 -9.01 14.64 2.99
C LYS A 442 -9.07 14.97 1.50
N VAL A 443 -7.96 14.81 0.78
CA VAL A 443 -7.89 15.03 -0.67
C VAL A 443 -8.51 13.85 -1.43
N HIS A 444 -8.12 12.61 -1.11
CA HIS A 444 -8.57 11.41 -1.82
C HIS A 444 -10.10 11.20 -1.75
N LYS A 445 -10.79 11.73 -0.74
CA LYS A 445 -12.27 11.73 -0.66
C LYS A 445 -12.95 12.45 -1.84
N ARG A 446 -12.23 13.32 -2.56
CA ARG A 446 -12.73 14.08 -3.71
C ARG A 446 -12.62 13.31 -5.02
N PHE A 447 -11.91 12.17 -5.03
CA PHE A 447 -11.67 11.39 -6.24
C PHE A 447 -12.60 10.17 -6.33
N ASP A 448 -12.94 9.79 -7.56
CA ASP A 448 -13.74 8.60 -7.85
C ASP A 448 -12.83 7.41 -8.20
N PHE A 449 -12.47 6.63 -7.18
CA PHE A 449 -11.71 5.38 -7.30
C PHE A 449 -12.50 4.22 -7.93
N LYS A 450 -13.63 4.48 -8.60
CA LYS A 450 -14.30 3.51 -9.48
C LYS A 450 -13.86 3.63 -10.95
N VAL A 451 -13.25 4.76 -11.33
CA VAL A 451 -12.80 5.01 -12.70
C VAL A 451 -11.58 4.15 -13.02
N GLN A 452 -11.60 3.50 -14.19
CA GLN A 452 -10.49 2.67 -14.65
C GLN A 452 -9.42 3.51 -15.37
N LEU A 453 -8.20 3.54 -14.82
CA LEU A 453 -7.04 4.28 -15.35
C LEU A 453 -6.68 3.95 -16.80
N ASN A 454 -6.89 2.72 -17.24
CA ASN A 454 -6.51 2.24 -18.58
C ASN A 454 -7.33 2.86 -19.72
N LYS A 455 -8.32 3.70 -19.41
CA LYS A 455 -9.15 4.41 -20.40
C LYS A 455 -8.70 5.85 -20.67
N VAL A 456 -7.62 6.29 -20.03
CA VAL A 456 -7.20 7.70 -19.95
C VAL A 456 -5.86 7.85 -20.66
N SER A 457 -5.75 8.79 -21.58
CA SER A 457 -4.47 9.03 -22.28
C SER A 457 -3.43 9.61 -21.31
N ASN A 458 -2.14 9.45 -21.61
CA ASN A 458 -1.09 10.09 -20.80
C ASN A 458 -1.24 11.61 -20.81
N GLU A 459 -1.62 12.19 -21.95
CA GLU A 459 -1.86 13.63 -22.10
C GLU A 459 -2.99 14.14 -21.18
N GLU A 460 -4.10 13.41 -21.09
CA GLU A 460 -5.21 13.73 -20.19
C GLU A 460 -4.78 13.64 -18.72
N GLN A 461 -4.01 12.60 -18.35
CA GLN A 461 -3.43 12.51 -17.01
C GLN A 461 -2.51 13.69 -16.68
N TYR A 462 -1.70 14.15 -17.64
CA TYR A 462 -0.86 15.32 -17.47
C TYR A 462 -1.67 16.61 -17.31
N SER A 463 -2.69 16.82 -18.13
CA SER A 463 -3.60 17.98 -18.01
C SER A 463 -4.27 18.03 -16.63
N ILE A 464 -4.81 16.90 -16.16
CA ILE A 464 -5.43 16.78 -14.83
C ILE A 464 -4.42 17.08 -13.73
N ARG A 465 -3.19 16.54 -13.85
CA ARG A 465 -2.12 16.75 -12.87
C ARG A 465 -1.71 18.21 -12.78
N THR A 466 -1.49 18.85 -13.93
CA THR A 466 -1.19 20.27 -14.03
C THR A 466 -2.28 21.12 -13.38
N THR A 467 -3.54 20.82 -13.70
CA THR A 467 -4.69 21.51 -13.11
C THR A 467 -4.71 21.40 -11.58
N ARG A 468 -4.37 20.24 -11.02
CA ARG A 468 -4.31 20.03 -9.56
C ARG A 468 -3.19 20.80 -8.89
N ILE A 469 -2.02 20.86 -9.52
CA ILE A 469 -0.90 21.68 -9.02
C ILE A 469 -1.29 23.16 -9.04
N ILE A 470 -1.91 23.65 -10.11
CA ILE A 470 -2.39 25.04 -10.19
C ILE A 470 -3.44 25.31 -9.10
N GLN A 471 -4.39 24.40 -8.88
CA GLN A 471 -5.38 24.54 -7.81
C GLN A 471 -4.75 24.58 -6.41
N PHE A 472 -3.67 23.85 -6.18
CA PHE A 472 -2.91 23.95 -4.93
C PHE A 472 -2.27 25.34 -4.77
N LEU A 473 -1.69 25.89 -5.84
CA LEU A 473 -1.11 27.23 -5.80
C LEU A 473 -2.17 28.31 -5.57
N GLU A 474 -3.33 28.20 -6.21
CA GLU A 474 -4.49 29.06 -5.93
C GLU A 474 -4.94 28.94 -4.47
N TRP A 475 -4.96 27.72 -3.92
CA TRP A 475 -5.26 27.50 -2.50
C TRP A 475 -4.26 28.22 -1.59
N LEU A 476 -2.95 28.17 -1.87
CA LEU A 476 -1.94 28.93 -1.11
C LEU A 476 -2.22 30.44 -1.12
N THR A 477 -2.58 31.00 -2.29
CA THR A 477 -2.93 32.42 -2.37
C THR A 477 -4.15 32.79 -1.54
N GLN A 478 -5.16 31.92 -1.49
CA GLN A 478 -6.38 32.11 -0.68
C GLN A 478 -6.09 32.04 0.83
N GLN A 479 -5.08 31.29 1.23
CA GLN A 479 -4.63 31.23 2.63
C GLN A 479 -3.63 32.35 2.98
N HIS A 480 -3.31 33.24 2.03
CA HIS A 480 -2.27 34.28 2.19
C HIS A 480 -0.88 33.73 2.54
N ILE A 481 -0.56 32.52 2.07
CA ILE A 481 0.72 31.85 2.35
C ILE A 481 1.72 32.23 1.26
N LEU A 482 2.53 33.27 1.52
CA LEU A 482 3.71 33.71 0.74
C LEU A 482 3.53 33.92 -0.76
N LEU A 483 2.33 33.70 -1.31
CA LEU A 483 1.98 33.81 -2.71
C LEU A 483 0.72 34.69 -2.85
N SER A 484 0.68 35.45 -3.95
CA SER A 484 -0.50 36.20 -4.38
C SER A 484 -0.69 36.10 -5.88
N LEU A 485 -1.93 36.29 -6.33
CA LEU A 485 -2.25 36.38 -7.75
C LEU A 485 -2.23 37.84 -8.17
N SER A 486 -1.39 38.21 -9.14
CA SER A 486 -1.38 39.56 -9.71
C SER A 486 -2.76 39.89 -10.29
N PRO A 487 -3.47 40.93 -9.79
CA PRO A 487 -4.83 41.24 -10.21
C PRO A 487 -4.95 41.57 -11.71
N LYS A 488 -3.84 42.06 -12.31
CA LYS A 488 -3.81 42.51 -13.71
C LYS A 488 -3.38 41.41 -14.68
N MET A 489 -2.39 40.60 -14.30
CA MET A 489 -1.80 39.61 -15.22
C MET A 489 -2.23 38.18 -14.95
N LYS A 490 -2.92 37.91 -13.83
CA LYS A 490 -3.25 36.54 -13.36
C LYS A 490 -2.02 35.62 -13.23
N ILE A 491 -0.88 36.24 -12.91
CA ILE A 491 0.42 35.60 -12.69
C ILE A 491 0.61 35.43 -11.18
N LEU A 492 1.10 34.28 -10.76
CA LEU A 492 1.49 34.02 -9.37
C LEU A 492 2.79 34.77 -9.06
N VAL A 493 2.78 35.54 -7.99
CA VAL A 493 3.93 36.29 -7.48
C VAL A 493 4.11 36.03 -5.98
N ILE A 494 5.36 36.08 -5.51
CA ILE A 494 5.63 36.01 -4.07
C ILE A 494 5.20 37.32 -3.41
N LEU A 495 4.55 37.20 -2.24
CA LEU A 495 4.30 38.34 -1.37
C LEU A 495 5.64 38.81 -0.80
N SER A 496 5.99 40.09 -0.98
CA SER A 496 7.14 40.68 -0.27
C SER A 496 6.95 40.44 1.23
N VAL A 497 7.88 39.69 1.82
CA VAL A 497 7.89 39.41 3.27
C VAL A 497 8.04 40.69 4.06
#